data_AF-A0A7H4PCN9-F1
#
_entry.id   AF-A0A7H4PCN9-F1
#
_cell.length_a   1.000
_cell.length_b   1.000
_cell.length_c   1.000
_cell.angle_alpha   90.00
_cell.angle_beta   90.00
_cell.angle_gamma   90.00
#
_symmetry.space_group_name_H-M   'P 1'
#
loop_
_entity.id
_entity.type
_entity.pdbx_description
1 polymer ?
#
loop_
_entity_poly.entity_id
_entity_poly.type
_entity_poly.pdbx_seq_one_letter_code
_entity_poly.pdbx_strand_id
1 'polypeptide(L)'
;MMVVSAAGSTTNQLISWLKLSQTDRLSAHQVQQSLRRYQMDLISGLLSPDAADTLIATFIQDLERLAGLLDGGVTDAVYAEVVGHGEVWSARLMAAVLNHLGVEAAWLDARSFLRAERSPQPQVDEGLSYPLLQQLMAQHPNKRLVVTGFISRNNAGETVLLGRNGSDYSATQIGALAGASRVTIWSDVAGVYSADPAESERRLPAAAAAPG
;
A
#
# COMPACT_ATOMS: atom_id res chain seq x y z
N MET A 1 -4.83 15.75 -0.15
CA MET A 1 -4.92 14.30 0.08
C MET A 1 -3.79 13.64 -0.67
N MET A 2 -3.21 12.57 -0.13
CA MET A 2 -2.21 11.75 -0.80
C MET A 2 -2.61 10.28 -0.69
N VAL A 3 -2.30 9.52 -1.73
CA VAL A 3 -2.46 8.06 -1.72
C VAL A 3 -1.07 7.45 -1.68
N VAL A 4 -0.86 6.49 -0.80
CA VAL A 4 0.45 5.84 -0.62
C VAL A 4 0.38 4.38 -1.04
N SER A 5 1.52 3.87 -1.50
CA SER A 5 1.79 2.44 -1.69
C SER A 5 2.49 1.85 -0.47
N ALA A 6 2.50 0.52 -0.35
CA ALA A 6 3.36 -0.17 0.61
C ALA A 6 4.85 0.19 0.42
N ALA A 7 5.58 0.34 1.53
CA ALA A 7 6.98 0.79 1.49
C ALA A 7 7.92 -0.29 0.94
N GLY A 8 8.82 0.09 0.02
CA GLY A 8 9.86 -0.77 -0.52
C GLY A 8 9.31 -2.09 -1.10
N SER A 9 9.89 -3.22 -0.70
CA SER A 9 9.48 -4.55 -1.15
C SER A 9 8.41 -5.22 -0.27
N THR A 10 7.72 -4.46 0.59
CA THR A 10 6.79 -5.00 1.60
C THR A 10 5.71 -5.90 1.01
N THR A 11 5.06 -5.48 -0.09
CA THR A 11 4.05 -6.31 -0.78
C THR A 11 4.60 -7.66 -1.21
N ASN A 12 5.83 -7.69 -1.76
CA ASN A 12 6.48 -8.92 -2.17
C ASN A 12 6.84 -9.81 -0.97
N GLN A 13 7.29 -9.22 0.14
CA GLN A 13 7.57 -9.94 1.38
C GLN A 13 6.30 -10.54 1.99
N LEU A 14 5.18 -9.82 2.00
CA LEU A 14 3.88 -10.32 2.46
C LEU A 14 3.38 -11.49 1.61
N ILE A 15 3.49 -11.39 0.28
CA ILE A 15 3.15 -12.48 -0.64
C ILE A 15 4.05 -13.70 -0.39
N SER A 16 5.35 -13.49 -0.20
CA SER A 16 6.31 -14.57 0.08
C SER A 16 6.00 -15.25 1.41
N TRP A 17 5.76 -14.46 2.48
CA TRP A 17 5.40 -14.96 3.80
C TRP A 17 4.14 -15.83 3.75
N LEU A 18 3.10 -15.36 3.05
CA LEU A 18 1.86 -16.07 2.86
C LEU A 18 2.05 -17.39 2.08
N LYS A 19 2.85 -17.40 1.01
CA LYS A 19 3.12 -18.64 0.25
C LYS A 19 3.85 -19.67 1.10
N LEU A 20 4.87 -19.22 1.83
CA LEU A 20 5.70 -20.09 2.66
C LEU A 20 4.96 -20.60 3.89
N SER A 21 4.00 -19.85 4.45
CA SER A 21 3.25 -20.29 5.63
C SER A 21 2.53 -21.64 5.43
N GLN A 22 2.19 -21.97 4.17
CA GLN A 22 1.52 -23.21 3.81
C GLN A 22 2.47 -24.36 3.49
N THR A 23 3.74 -24.09 3.18
CA THR A 23 4.67 -25.10 2.64
C THR A 23 5.95 -25.28 3.45
N ASP A 24 6.45 -24.21 4.08
CA ASP A 24 7.70 -24.18 4.84
C ASP A 24 7.61 -23.15 5.98
N ARG A 25 7.30 -23.66 7.18
CA ARG A 25 7.15 -22.82 8.38
C ARG A 25 8.44 -22.12 8.79
N LEU A 26 9.61 -22.75 8.57
CA LEU A 26 10.88 -22.17 8.96
C LEU A 26 11.20 -20.97 8.07
N SER A 27 11.07 -21.13 6.76
CA SER A 27 11.25 -20.02 5.81
C SER A 27 10.19 -18.94 5.98
N ALA A 28 8.94 -19.30 6.27
CA ALA A 28 7.89 -18.33 6.58
C ALA A 28 8.27 -17.45 7.78
N HIS A 29 8.77 -18.06 8.86
CA HIS A 29 9.24 -17.33 10.03
C HIS A 29 10.42 -16.40 9.69
N GLN A 30 11.38 -16.83 8.87
CA GLN A 30 12.49 -15.99 8.43
C GLN A 30 12.04 -14.75 7.65
N VAL A 31 11.06 -14.91 6.75
CA VAL A 31 10.48 -13.79 6.00
C VAL A 31 9.74 -12.84 6.95
N GLN A 32 8.95 -13.38 7.88
CA GLN A 32 8.25 -12.58 8.90
C GLN A 32 9.21 -11.74 9.75
N GLN A 33 10.32 -12.33 10.22
CA GLN A 33 11.33 -11.60 10.99
C GLN A 33 12.03 -10.52 10.15
N SER A 34 12.30 -10.80 8.87
CA SER A 34 12.88 -9.82 7.95
C SER A 34 11.95 -8.63 7.70
N LEU A 35 10.66 -8.92 7.48
CA LEU A 35 9.61 -7.91 7.34
C LEU A 35 9.46 -7.07 8.62
N ARG A 36 9.42 -7.74 9.78
CA ARG A 36 9.35 -7.09 11.08
C ARG A 36 10.51 -6.12 11.29
N ARG A 37 11.74 -6.58 11.04
CA ARG A 37 12.94 -5.75 11.17
C ARG A 37 12.89 -4.55 10.23
N TYR A 38 12.59 -4.77 8.94
CA TYR A 38 12.50 -3.68 7.97
C TYR A 38 11.51 -2.59 8.39
N GLN A 39 10.31 -2.97 8.84
CA GLN A 39 9.29 -2.01 9.27
C GLN A 39 9.70 -1.28 10.56
N MET A 40 10.27 -1.98 11.54
CA MET A 40 10.75 -1.37 12.79
C MET A 40 11.90 -0.39 12.56
N ASP A 41 12.86 -0.74 11.68
CA ASP A 41 13.98 0.12 11.30
C ASP A 41 13.48 1.37 10.56
N LEU A 42 12.51 1.20 9.65
CA LEU A 42 11.89 2.30 8.93
C LEU A 42 11.16 3.26 9.87
N ILE A 43 10.36 2.75 10.81
CA ILE A 43 9.63 3.56 11.79
C ILE A 43 10.62 4.33 12.70
N SER A 44 11.60 3.60 13.26
CA SER A 44 12.60 4.18 14.18
C SER A 44 13.51 5.21 13.51
N GLY A 45 13.76 5.05 12.20
CA GLY A 45 14.57 5.98 11.42
C GLY A 45 13.88 7.29 11.06
N LEU A 46 12.55 7.36 11.18
CA LEU A 46 11.73 8.50 10.72
C LEU A 46 11.01 9.26 11.83
N LEU A 47 10.90 8.69 13.03
CA LEU A 47 10.15 9.26 14.15
C LEU A 47 11.02 9.40 15.41
N SER A 48 10.57 10.23 16.35
CA SER A 48 11.13 10.26 17.71
C SER A 48 10.83 8.93 18.44
N PRO A 49 11.64 8.54 19.45
CA PRO A 49 11.45 7.29 20.18
C PRO A 49 10.02 7.05 20.69
N ASP A 50 9.41 8.05 21.36
CA ASP A 50 8.06 7.92 21.91
C ASP A 50 6.98 7.68 20.83
N ALA A 51 7.11 8.35 19.68
CA ALA A 51 6.18 8.20 18.56
C ALA A 51 6.42 6.88 17.82
N ALA A 52 7.68 6.46 17.70
CA ALA A 52 8.07 5.19 17.12
C ALA A 52 7.53 4.01 17.93
N ASP A 53 7.67 4.03 19.25
CA ASP A 53 7.22 2.95 20.15
C ASP A 53 5.72 2.68 20.01
N THR A 54 4.90 3.74 19.96
CA THR A 54 3.45 3.63 19.77
C THR A 54 3.10 2.96 18.43
N LEU A 55 3.76 3.38 17.35
CA LEU A 55 3.50 2.86 16.02
C LEU A 55 4.02 1.43 15.84
N ILE A 56 5.18 1.11 16.43
CA ILE A 56 5.77 -0.23 16.45
C ILE A 56 4.86 -1.20 17.21
N ALA A 57 4.31 -0.81 18.35
CA ALA A 57 3.39 -1.65 19.12
C ALA A 57 2.15 -2.00 18.28
N THR A 58 1.57 -1.02 17.59
CA THR A 58 0.42 -1.23 16.69
C THR A 58 0.79 -2.14 15.51
N PHE A 59 1.97 -1.94 14.92
CA PHE A 59 2.48 -2.79 13.84
C PHE A 59 2.66 -4.26 14.28
N ILE A 60 3.22 -4.50 15.48
CA ILE A 60 3.39 -5.85 16.03
C ILE A 60 2.04 -6.55 16.21
N GLN A 61 1.05 -5.84 16.75
CA GLN A 61 -0.32 -6.38 16.89
C GLN A 61 -0.93 -6.76 15.55
N ASP A 62 -0.76 -5.93 14.52
CA ASP A 62 -1.20 -6.28 13.17
C ASP A 62 -0.50 -7.54 12.67
N LEU A 63 0.83 -7.63 12.84
CA LEU A 63 1.62 -8.76 12.36
C LEU A 63 1.21 -10.08 13.03
N GLU A 64 0.94 -10.06 14.34
CA GLU A 64 0.42 -11.20 15.10
C GLU A 64 -0.96 -11.62 14.61
N ARG A 65 -1.86 -10.65 14.38
CA ARG A 65 -3.19 -10.90 13.82
C ARG A 65 -3.10 -11.55 12.44
N LEU A 66 -2.23 -11.05 11.57
CA LEU A 66 -2.01 -11.63 10.24
C LEU A 66 -1.44 -13.04 10.33
N ALA A 67 -0.52 -13.31 11.26
CA ALA A 67 0.02 -14.65 11.48
C ALA A 67 -1.10 -15.64 11.87
N GLY A 68 -1.99 -15.24 12.79
CA GLY A 68 -3.15 -16.05 13.18
C GLY A 68 -4.12 -16.33 12.01
N LEU A 69 -4.28 -15.39 11.06
CA LEU A 69 -5.06 -15.65 9.84
C LEU A 69 -4.41 -16.70 8.95
N LEU A 70 -3.08 -16.69 8.83
CA LEU A 70 -2.34 -17.64 8.00
C LEU A 70 -2.35 -19.06 8.57
N ASP A 71 -2.45 -19.21 9.89
CA ASP A 71 -2.62 -20.51 10.55
C ASP A 71 -3.96 -21.19 10.21
N GLY A 72 -5.00 -20.40 9.90
CA GLY A 72 -6.33 -20.88 9.51
C GLY A 72 -6.48 -21.32 8.05
N GLY A 73 -5.42 -21.18 7.24
CA GLY A 73 -5.41 -21.47 5.81
C GLY A 73 -5.59 -20.23 4.93
N VAL A 74 -5.06 -20.31 3.71
CA VAL A 74 -5.02 -19.17 2.77
C VAL A 74 -6.19 -19.23 1.80
N THR A 75 -7.21 -18.41 2.07
CA THR A 75 -8.26 -18.08 1.10
C THR A 75 -7.90 -16.80 0.34
N ASP A 76 -8.61 -16.51 -0.75
CA ASP A 76 -8.47 -15.23 -1.47
C ASP A 76 -8.71 -14.02 -0.58
N ALA A 77 -9.63 -14.12 0.39
CA ALA A 77 -9.91 -13.04 1.34
C ALA A 77 -8.74 -12.84 2.31
N VAL A 78 -8.15 -13.94 2.83
CA VAL A 78 -6.94 -13.89 3.67
C VAL A 78 -5.77 -13.32 2.87
N TYR A 79 -5.61 -13.74 1.61
CA TYR A 79 -4.61 -13.18 0.71
C TYR A 79 -4.74 -11.67 0.55
N ALA A 80 -5.93 -11.18 0.22
CA ALA A 80 -6.18 -9.76 0.08
C ALA A 80 -5.93 -8.98 1.38
N GLU A 81 -6.32 -9.53 2.53
CA GLU A 81 -6.12 -8.91 3.84
C GLU A 81 -4.65 -8.80 4.24
N VAL A 82 -3.87 -9.87 4.03
CA VAL A 82 -2.44 -9.91 4.36
C VAL A 82 -1.64 -8.99 3.44
N VAL A 83 -1.84 -9.11 2.12
CA VAL A 83 -1.10 -8.30 1.14
C VAL A 83 -1.46 -6.81 1.28
N GLY A 84 -2.73 -6.50 1.54
CA GLY A 84 -3.21 -5.14 1.72
C GLY A 84 -2.64 -4.42 2.96
N HIS A 85 -2.12 -5.13 3.96
CA HIS A 85 -1.59 -4.50 5.17
C HIS A 85 -0.35 -3.66 4.95
N GLY A 86 0.44 -3.93 3.90
CA GLY A 86 1.57 -3.08 3.54
C GLY A 86 1.15 -1.61 3.30
N GLU A 87 -0.03 -1.42 2.70
CA GLU A 87 -0.62 -0.11 2.44
C GLU A 87 -1.03 0.59 3.74
N VAL A 88 -1.62 -0.17 4.67
CA VAL A 88 -2.06 0.31 5.98
C VAL A 88 -0.87 0.81 6.80
N TRP A 89 0.21 0.02 6.86
CA TRP A 89 1.42 0.39 7.59
C TRP A 89 2.06 1.66 7.01
N SER A 90 2.14 1.75 5.68
CA SER A 90 2.66 2.93 4.98
C SER A 90 1.83 4.19 5.26
N ALA A 91 0.50 4.09 5.19
CA ALA A 91 -0.39 5.23 5.43
C ALA A 91 -0.30 5.74 6.88
N ARG A 92 -0.26 4.82 7.86
CA ARG A 92 -0.08 5.17 9.27
C ARG A 92 1.26 5.85 9.53
N LEU A 93 2.35 5.28 8.99
CA LEU A 93 3.69 5.85 9.14
C LEU A 93 3.79 7.23 8.50
N MET A 94 3.33 7.40 7.26
CA MET A 94 3.38 8.69 6.57
C MET A 94 2.59 9.77 7.30
N ALA A 95 1.40 9.45 7.83
CA ALA A 95 0.66 10.39 8.66
C ALA A 95 1.41 10.73 9.96
N ALA A 96 2.06 9.76 10.61
CA ALA A 96 2.88 10.02 11.79
C ALA A 96 4.08 10.92 11.47
N VAL A 97 4.75 10.70 10.35
CA VAL A 97 5.89 11.52 9.87
C VAL A 97 5.44 12.95 9.59
N LEU A 98 4.32 13.15 8.90
CA LEU A 98 3.78 14.50 8.65
C LEU A 98 3.52 15.25 9.97
N ASN A 99 2.88 14.57 10.94
CA ASN A 99 2.62 15.17 12.25
C ASN A 99 3.94 15.47 13.00
N HIS A 100 4.94 14.59 12.92
CA HIS A 100 6.27 14.83 13.49
C HIS A 100 6.95 16.07 12.88
N LEU A 101 6.72 16.33 11.59
CA LEU A 101 7.21 17.51 10.88
C LEU A 101 6.31 18.76 11.06
N GLY A 102 5.34 18.73 11.98
CA GLY A 102 4.45 19.87 12.26
C GLY A 102 3.34 20.07 11.24
N VAL A 103 3.08 19.10 10.36
CA VAL A 103 1.97 19.12 9.40
C VAL A 103 0.84 18.26 9.94
N GLU A 104 -0.27 18.89 10.35
CA GLU A 104 -1.43 18.16 10.86
C GLU A 104 -1.98 17.18 9.80
N ALA A 105 -1.89 15.90 10.11
CA ALA A 105 -2.25 14.83 9.20
C ALA A 105 -3.09 13.75 9.88
N ALA A 106 -3.97 13.13 9.10
CA ALA A 106 -4.70 11.93 9.47
C ALA A 106 -4.54 10.90 8.36
N TRP A 107 -4.56 9.61 8.73
CA TRP A 107 -4.60 8.54 7.74
C TRP A 107 -6.03 8.02 7.59
N LEU A 108 -6.38 7.57 6.38
CA LEU A 108 -7.66 6.92 6.09
C LEU A 108 -7.41 5.55 5.46
N ASP A 109 -8.11 4.54 5.99
CA ASP A 109 -8.17 3.22 5.36
C ASP A 109 -9.15 3.27 4.19
N ALA A 110 -8.69 3.03 2.97
CA ALA A 110 -9.55 3.03 1.78
C ALA A 110 -10.67 2.00 1.88
N ARG A 111 -10.50 0.91 2.64
CA ARG A 111 -11.54 -0.09 2.86
C ARG A 111 -12.73 0.46 3.66
N SER A 112 -12.59 1.60 4.33
CA SER A 112 -13.70 2.26 5.03
C SER A 112 -14.69 2.92 4.08
N PHE A 113 -14.24 3.38 2.91
CA PHE A 113 -15.10 4.13 1.96
C PHE A 113 -15.09 3.59 0.53
N LEU A 114 -13.96 3.11 0.02
CA LEU A 114 -13.82 2.63 -1.36
C LEU A 114 -14.51 1.27 -1.49
N ARG A 115 -15.45 1.17 -2.42
CA ARG A 115 -16.23 -0.03 -2.69
C ARG A 115 -15.91 -0.58 -4.06
N ALA A 116 -15.59 -1.86 -4.13
CA ALA A 116 -15.39 -2.59 -5.37
C ALA A 116 -15.66 -4.08 -5.14
N GLU A 117 -16.23 -4.74 -6.14
CA GLU A 117 -16.45 -6.19 -6.12
C GLU A 117 -15.23 -6.96 -6.64
N ARG A 118 -15.03 -8.17 -6.11
CA ARG A 118 -13.91 -9.02 -6.54
C ARG A 118 -14.12 -9.46 -7.98
N SER A 119 -13.14 -9.15 -8.83
CA SER A 119 -13.08 -9.60 -10.22
C SER A 119 -11.62 -9.52 -10.71
N PRO A 120 -11.29 -10.04 -11.91
CA PRO A 120 -9.95 -9.87 -12.48
C PRO A 120 -9.53 -8.41 -12.69
N GLN A 121 -10.50 -7.50 -12.85
CA GLN A 121 -10.28 -6.05 -12.97
C GLN A 121 -11.34 -5.31 -12.13
N PRO A 122 -11.17 -5.24 -10.80
CA PRO A 122 -12.14 -4.61 -9.91
C PRO A 122 -12.43 -3.17 -10.30
N GLN A 123 -13.71 -2.82 -10.35
CA GLN A 123 -14.16 -1.47 -10.65
C GLN A 123 -14.70 -0.84 -9.37
N VAL A 124 -14.30 0.40 -9.11
CA VAL A 124 -14.82 1.18 -7.99
C VAL A 124 -16.26 1.58 -8.27
N ASP A 125 -17.15 1.28 -7.32
CA ASP A 125 -18.51 1.79 -7.28
C ASP A 125 -18.48 3.21 -6.71
N GLU A 126 -18.53 4.21 -7.60
CA GLU A 126 -18.49 5.61 -7.22
C GLU A 126 -19.73 6.04 -6.42
N GLY A 127 -20.89 5.47 -6.73
CA GLY A 127 -22.16 5.79 -6.05
C GLY A 127 -22.14 5.39 -4.58
N LEU A 128 -21.55 4.24 -4.26
CA LEU A 128 -21.35 3.81 -2.87
C LEU A 128 -20.15 4.50 -2.21
N SER A 129 -19.08 4.76 -2.95
CA SER A 129 -17.83 5.27 -2.38
C SER A 129 -17.87 6.77 -2.07
N TYR A 130 -18.54 7.56 -2.91
CA TYR A 130 -18.62 9.02 -2.77
C TYR A 130 -19.17 9.49 -1.42
N PRO A 131 -20.39 9.10 -0.99
CA PRO A 131 -20.96 9.61 0.27
C PRO A 131 -20.11 9.23 1.49
N LEU A 132 -19.49 8.04 1.46
CA LEU A 132 -18.62 7.56 2.54
C LEU A 132 -17.34 8.40 2.64
N LEU A 133 -16.72 8.73 1.50
CA LEU A 133 -15.52 9.58 1.49
C LEU A 133 -15.85 11.00 1.99
N GLN A 134 -16.97 11.59 1.54
CA GLN A 134 -17.39 12.93 2.00
C GLN A 134 -17.59 12.97 3.52
N GLN A 135 -18.22 11.94 4.08
CA GLN A 135 -18.40 11.83 5.53
C GLN A 135 -17.07 11.76 6.29
N LEU A 136 -16.10 10.98 5.80
CA LEU A 136 -14.77 10.88 6.43
C LEU A 136 -13.97 12.16 6.30
N MET A 137 -14.03 12.83 5.14
CA MET A 137 -13.36 14.12 4.94
C MET A 137 -13.91 15.18 5.91
N ALA A 138 -15.22 15.20 6.15
CA ALA A 138 -15.85 16.12 7.09
C ALA A 138 -15.42 15.89 8.56
N GLN A 139 -15.01 14.67 8.93
CA GLN A 139 -14.49 14.35 10.27
C GLN A 139 -13.05 14.84 10.50
N HIS A 140 -12.35 15.21 9.44
CA HIS A 140 -10.95 15.64 9.48
C HIS A 140 -10.77 17.02 8.83
N PRO A 141 -11.48 18.06 9.31
CA PRO A 141 -11.34 19.39 8.76
C PRO A 141 -9.90 19.88 8.92
N ASN A 142 -9.39 20.55 7.88
CA ASN A 142 -8.06 21.18 7.84
C ASN A 142 -6.86 20.22 7.95
N LYS A 143 -7.05 18.89 7.96
CA LYS A 143 -5.94 17.92 8.01
C LYS A 143 -5.49 17.45 6.63
N ARG A 144 -4.21 17.14 6.50
CA ARG A 144 -3.69 16.40 5.34
C ARG A 144 -4.10 14.93 5.47
N LEU A 145 -4.89 14.44 4.51
CA LEU A 145 -5.33 13.05 4.47
C LEU A 145 -4.33 12.17 3.71
N VAL A 146 -3.83 11.14 4.39
CA VAL A 146 -2.98 10.07 3.84
C VAL A 146 -3.83 8.82 3.69
N VAL A 147 -4.03 8.36 2.47
CA VAL A 147 -4.99 7.27 2.17
C VAL A 147 -4.25 6.06 1.65
N THR A 148 -4.63 4.87 2.10
CA THR A 148 -4.09 3.61 1.55
C THR A 148 -4.43 3.49 0.06
N GLY A 149 -3.46 3.14 -0.79
CA GLY A 149 -3.71 2.73 -2.17
C GLY A 149 -4.07 1.25 -2.26
N PHE A 150 -4.31 0.76 -3.48
CA PHE A 150 -4.41 -0.66 -3.85
C PHE A 150 -5.57 -1.47 -3.24
N ILE A 151 -6.15 -1.06 -2.12
CA ILE A 151 -7.15 -1.81 -1.36
C ILE A 151 -8.52 -1.14 -1.33
N SER A 152 -9.57 -1.95 -1.27
CA SER A 152 -10.98 -1.55 -1.18
C SER A 152 -11.77 -2.61 -0.41
N ARG A 153 -13.09 -2.43 -0.26
CA ARG A 153 -13.97 -3.41 0.40
C ARG A 153 -15.16 -3.78 -0.49
N ASN A 154 -15.50 -5.06 -0.57
CA ASN A 154 -16.72 -5.52 -1.24
C ASN A 154 -17.95 -5.45 -0.31
N ASN A 155 -19.13 -5.76 -0.85
CA ASN A 155 -20.38 -5.76 -0.08
C ASN A 155 -20.43 -6.84 1.02
N ALA A 156 -19.66 -7.92 0.88
CA ALA A 156 -19.50 -8.94 1.91
C ALA A 156 -18.59 -8.50 3.08
N GLY A 157 -18.00 -7.31 2.99
CA GLY A 157 -17.10 -6.80 4.02
C GLY A 157 -15.69 -7.37 3.92
N GLU A 158 -15.29 -7.98 2.82
CA GLU A 158 -13.95 -8.50 2.59
C GLU A 158 -13.04 -7.46 1.92
N THR A 159 -11.74 -7.54 2.17
CA THR A 159 -10.75 -6.76 1.44
C THR A 159 -10.68 -7.21 -0.03
N VAL A 160 -10.64 -6.22 -0.93
CA VAL A 160 -10.46 -6.41 -2.37
C VAL A 160 -9.23 -5.64 -2.83
N LEU A 161 -8.30 -6.34 -3.48
CA LEU A 161 -7.14 -5.75 -4.13
C LEU A 161 -7.54 -5.25 -5.52
N LEU A 162 -7.20 -4.01 -5.87
CA LEU A 162 -7.61 -3.36 -7.11
C LEU A 162 -6.75 -3.76 -8.33
N GLY A 163 -5.83 -4.71 -8.17
CA GLY A 163 -5.02 -5.26 -9.26
C GLY A 163 -3.82 -4.39 -9.66
N ARG A 164 -3.39 -4.55 -10.91
CA ARG A 164 -2.15 -3.94 -11.43
C ARG A 164 -2.23 -2.41 -11.39
N ASN A 165 -1.13 -1.76 -10.98
CA ASN A 165 -1.05 -0.32 -10.74
C ASN A 165 -2.14 0.18 -9.78
N GLY A 166 -2.55 -0.66 -8.83
CA GLY A 166 -3.72 -0.38 -8.01
C GLY A 166 -3.60 0.88 -7.14
N SER A 167 -2.40 1.33 -6.78
CA SER A 167 -2.22 2.62 -6.10
C SER A 167 -2.47 3.82 -7.02
N ASP A 168 -2.07 3.76 -8.29
CA ASP A 168 -2.35 4.81 -9.28
C ASP A 168 -3.84 4.85 -9.62
N TYR A 169 -4.45 3.67 -9.74
CA TYR A 169 -5.89 3.53 -9.91
C TYR A 169 -6.64 4.08 -8.68
N SER A 170 -6.21 3.74 -7.46
CA SER A 170 -6.74 4.33 -6.23
C SER A 170 -6.60 5.86 -6.23
N ALA A 171 -5.44 6.41 -6.57
CA ALA A 171 -5.21 7.85 -6.62
C ALA A 171 -6.15 8.56 -7.59
N THR A 172 -6.39 7.95 -8.75
CA THR A 172 -7.30 8.48 -9.77
C THR A 172 -8.75 8.45 -9.30
N GLN A 173 -9.22 7.30 -8.81
CA GLN A 173 -10.60 7.16 -8.32
C GLN A 173 -10.87 8.03 -7.09
N ILE A 174 -9.97 8.01 -6.11
CA ILE A 174 -10.10 8.84 -4.90
C ILE A 174 -10.04 10.33 -5.25
N GLY A 175 -9.17 10.72 -6.20
CA GLY A 175 -9.10 12.10 -6.69
C GLY A 175 -10.43 12.56 -7.31
N ALA A 176 -11.04 11.73 -8.15
CA ALA A 176 -12.35 11.99 -8.73
C ALA A 176 -13.44 12.11 -7.66
N LEU A 177 -13.52 11.16 -6.72
CA LEU A 177 -14.49 11.16 -5.62
C LEU A 177 -14.34 12.36 -4.68
N ALA A 178 -13.11 12.85 -4.49
CA ALA A 178 -12.82 14.03 -3.67
C ALA A 178 -13.05 15.35 -4.41
N GLY A 179 -13.40 15.32 -5.70
CA GLY A 179 -13.53 16.53 -6.53
C GLY A 179 -12.20 17.24 -6.78
N ALA A 180 -11.09 16.51 -6.81
CA ALA A 180 -9.76 17.08 -7.03
C ALA A 180 -9.64 17.59 -8.48
N SER A 181 -9.14 18.80 -8.67
CA SER A 181 -8.90 19.36 -10.01
C SER A 181 -7.71 18.72 -10.74
N ARG A 182 -6.84 18.01 -10.01
CA ARG A 182 -5.65 17.35 -10.54
C ARG A 182 -5.20 16.19 -9.64
N VAL A 183 -4.76 15.11 -10.27
CA VAL A 183 -4.03 14.01 -9.63
C VAL A 183 -2.59 14.03 -10.15
N THR A 184 -1.63 13.85 -9.25
CA THR A 184 -0.20 13.76 -9.59
C THR A 184 0.33 12.42 -9.07
N ILE A 185 0.86 11.61 -9.98
CA ILE A 185 1.51 10.35 -9.67
C ILE A 185 3.01 10.61 -9.49
N TRP A 186 3.54 10.19 -8.34
CA TRP A 186 4.96 10.27 -8.03
C TRP A 186 5.56 8.88 -8.14
N SER A 187 6.41 8.68 -9.15
CA SER A 187 7.09 7.42 -9.42
C SER A 187 8.58 7.66 -9.65
N ASP A 188 9.39 6.62 -9.42
CA ASP A 188 10.84 6.65 -9.66
C ASP A 188 11.21 6.68 -11.16
N VAL A 189 10.22 6.51 -12.05
CA VAL A 189 10.34 6.69 -13.49
C VAL A 189 9.78 8.05 -13.92
N ALA A 190 10.56 8.79 -14.71
CA ALA A 190 10.22 10.11 -15.22
C ALA A 190 9.15 10.03 -16.34
N GLY A 191 7.89 9.72 -15.98
CA GLY A 191 6.73 9.78 -16.86
C GLY A 191 6.21 8.42 -17.36
N VAL A 192 5.04 8.46 -18.01
CA VAL A 192 4.41 7.31 -18.66
C VAL A 192 5.10 7.09 -20.01
N TYR A 193 6.01 6.14 -20.06
CA TYR A 193 6.58 5.66 -21.33
C TYR A 193 5.67 4.58 -21.92
N SER A 194 5.45 4.64 -23.22
CA SER A 194 4.67 3.66 -23.99
C SER A 194 5.36 2.29 -24.11
N ALA A 195 6.53 2.10 -23.48
CA ALA A 195 7.28 0.85 -23.40
C ALA A 195 8.05 0.79 -22.07
N ASP A 196 8.31 -0.44 -21.61
CA ASP A 196 9.04 -0.75 -20.38
C ASP A 196 10.46 -0.11 -20.42
N PRO A 197 10.82 0.80 -19.50
CA PRO A 197 12.12 1.49 -19.54
C PRO A 197 13.29 0.50 -19.49
N ALA A 198 13.10 -0.64 -18.83
CA ALA A 198 14.10 -1.70 -18.69
C ALA A 198 14.47 -2.39 -20.02
N GLU A 199 13.64 -2.30 -21.05
CA GLU A 199 13.97 -2.83 -22.39
C GLU A 199 14.83 -1.86 -23.21
N SER A 200 14.75 -0.55 -22.93
CA SER A 200 15.45 0.46 -23.73
C SER A 200 16.96 0.52 -23.48
N GLU A 201 17.43 0.11 -22.29
CA GLU A 201 18.86 0.09 -21.94
C GLU A 201 19.62 -1.14 -22.50
N ARG A 202 18.94 -2.15 -23.05
CA ARG A 202 19.57 -3.36 -23.62
C ARG A 202 19.91 -3.27 -25.11
N ARG A 203 19.76 -2.11 -25.75
CA ARG A 203 20.11 -1.93 -27.18
C ARG A 203 21.02 -0.73 -27.39
N LEU A 204 22.26 -0.85 -26.93
CA LEU A 204 23.40 -0.20 -27.59
C LEU A 204 24.16 -1.29 -28.37
N PRO A 205 24.14 -1.29 -29.71
CA PRO A 205 24.97 -2.20 -30.47
C PRO A 205 26.44 -1.79 -30.37
N ALA A 206 27.31 -2.80 -30.22
CA ALA A 206 28.75 -2.67 -30.32
C ALA A 206 29.13 -2.08 -31.69
N ALA A 207 29.64 -0.85 -31.71
CA ALA A 207 30.37 -0.34 -32.85
C ALA A 207 31.77 -0.94 -32.82
N ALA A 208 32.01 -1.89 -33.71
CA ALA A 208 33.31 -2.44 -34.01
C ALA A 208 34.24 -1.33 -34.53
N ALA A 209 35.41 -1.21 -33.91
CA ALA A 209 36.52 -0.45 -34.44
C ALA A 209 37.06 -1.15 -35.70
N ALA A 210 37.29 -0.39 -36.77
CA ALA A 210 38.13 -0.80 -37.89
C ALA A 210 39.30 0.22 -38.04
N PRO A 211 40.54 -0.23 -38.30
CA PRO A 211 41.72 0.62 -38.34
C PRO A 211 42.06 1.09 -39.77
N GLY A 212 42.81 2.21 -39.86
CA GLY A 212 43.65 2.56 -41.00
C GLY A 212 42.98 3.34 -42.12
#